data_AF-A0A939W8P0-F1
#
_entry.id   AF-A0A939W8P0-F1
#
_cell.length_a   1.000
_cell.length_b   1.000
_cell.length_c   1.000
_cell.angle_alpha   90.00
_cell.angle_beta   90.00
_cell.angle_gamma   90.00
#
_symmetry.space_group_name_H-M   'P 1'
#
loop_
_entity.id
_entity.type
_entity.pdbx_description
1 polymer ?
#
loop_
_entity_poly.entity_id
_entity_poly.type
_entity_poly.pdbx_seq_one_letter_code
_entity_poly.pdbx_strand_id
1 'polypeptide(L)'
;MIQAEPGFLDGACDMHVHFAPDVVPRAMTAPALALSCRDAGMRAVLLKNHSAPTVLCARAVAEMVPGMRVFGGLVLNASVGGINPAAVEAALR
;
A
#
# COMPACT_ATOMS: atom_id res chain seq x y z
N MET A 1 10.86 -0.11 -12.10
CA MET A 1 10.89 1.29 -11.62
C MET A 1 9.69 2.00 -12.21
N ILE A 2 9.05 2.88 -11.44
CA ILE A 2 8.02 3.78 -11.98
C ILE A 2 8.73 4.70 -12.99
N GLN A 3 8.35 4.63 -14.27
CA GLN A 3 8.95 5.46 -15.32
C GLN A 3 8.00 6.61 -15.63
N ALA A 4 8.41 7.83 -15.28
CA ALA A 4 7.72 9.07 -15.60
C ALA A 4 8.73 10.17 -15.89
N GLU A 5 8.32 11.19 -16.63
CA GLU A 5 9.13 12.40 -16.83
C GLU A 5 9.50 13.03 -15.48
N PRO A 6 10.68 13.66 -15.34
CA PRO A 6 11.08 14.29 -14.09
C PRO A 6 10.01 15.24 -13.53
N GLY A 7 9.62 15.03 -12.27
CA GLY A 7 8.61 15.84 -11.58
C GLY A 7 7.15 15.52 -11.92
N PHE A 8 6.85 14.63 -12.87
CA PHE A 8 5.47 14.29 -13.24
C PHE A 8 4.64 13.73 -12.08
N LEU A 9 5.30 13.02 -11.15
CA LEU A 9 4.67 12.37 -10.00
C LEU A 9 4.83 13.15 -8.70
N ASP A 10 5.41 14.36 -8.76
CA ASP A 10 5.63 15.17 -7.57
C ASP A 10 4.32 15.45 -6.86
N GLY A 11 4.24 15.04 -5.60
CA GLY A 11 3.05 15.24 -4.79
C GLY A 11 1.90 14.26 -5.09
N ALA A 12 2.04 13.34 -6.05
CA ALA A 12 1.00 12.38 -6.41
C ALA A 12 0.76 11.34 -5.31
N CYS A 13 -0.44 10.78 -5.29
CA CYS A 13 -0.84 9.71 -4.38
C CYS A 13 -1.43 8.55 -5.18
N ASP A 14 -0.89 7.34 -5.02
CA ASP A 14 -1.51 6.13 -5.55
C ASP A 14 -2.35 5.46 -4.44
N MET A 15 -3.66 5.35 -4.66
CA MET A 15 -4.61 4.83 -3.68
C MET A 15 -4.91 3.33 -3.88
N HIS A 16 -4.34 2.69 -4.90
CA HIS A 16 -4.61 1.28 -5.18
C HIS A 16 -3.44 0.65 -5.91
N VAL A 17 -2.50 0.08 -5.14
CA VAL A 17 -1.42 -0.72 -5.70
C VAL A 17 -1.24 -2.03 -4.95
N HIS A 18 -1.00 -3.08 -5.74
CA HIS A 18 -0.74 -4.42 -5.25
C HIS A 18 0.77 -4.67 -5.11
N PHE A 19 1.17 -5.40 -4.08
CA PHE A 19 2.57 -5.67 -3.76
C PHE A 19 2.77 -7.13 -3.34
N ALA A 20 4.00 -7.62 -3.45
CA ALA A 20 4.39 -8.96 -3.04
C ALA A 20 4.76 -9.01 -1.54
N PRO A 21 4.54 -10.16 -0.86
CA PRO A 21 3.93 -11.37 -1.38
C PRO A 21 2.40 -11.24 -1.56
N ASP A 22 1.85 -11.94 -2.55
CA ASP A 22 0.41 -12.02 -2.81
C ASP A 22 0.10 -13.33 -3.55
N VAL A 23 -1.19 -13.71 -3.61
CA VAL A 23 -1.65 -14.92 -4.33
C VAL A 23 -1.37 -14.85 -5.83
N VAL A 24 -1.33 -13.63 -6.38
CA VAL A 24 -0.87 -13.35 -7.74
C VAL A 24 0.52 -12.72 -7.65
N PRO A 25 1.52 -13.19 -8.40
CA PRO A 25 2.85 -12.58 -8.42
C PRO A 25 2.78 -11.08 -8.70
N ARG A 26 3.45 -10.26 -7.88
CA ARG A 26 3.50 -8.80 -8.02
C ARG A 26 4.91 -8.34 -8.37
N ALA A 27 5.00 -7.21 -9.04
CA ALA A 27 6.26 -6.67 -9.54
C ALA A 27 7.25 -6.25 -8.44
N MET A 28 6.74 -5.85 -7.26
CA MET A 28 7.56 -5.30 -6.18
C MET A 28 7.04 -5.73 -4.82
N THR A 29 7.95 -5.84 -3.86
CA THR A 29 7.61 -5.93 -2.43
C THR A 29 7.20 -4.55 -1.90
N ALA A 30 6.50 -4.49 -0.76
CA ALA A 30 6.06 -3.22 -0.19
C ALA A 30 7.22 -2.22 0.10
N PRO A 31 8.37 -2.62 0.69
CA PRO A 31 9.48 -1.69 0.89
C PRO A 31 10.06 -1.17 -0.44
N ALA A 32 10.23 -2.04 -1.43
CA ALA A 32 10.76 -1.65 -2.74
C ALA A 32 9.80 -0.67 -3.46
N LEU A 33 8.50 -0.92 -3.36
CA LEU A 33 7.47 -0.04 -3.89
C LEU A 33 7.49 1.34 -3.22
N ALA A 34 7.51 1.38 -1.88
CA ALA A 34 7.55 2.63 -1.13
C ALA A 34 8.81 3.47 -1.43
N LEU A 35 9.97 2.82 -1.55
CA LEU A 35 11.21 3.46 -2.00
C LEU A 35 11.06 4.03 -3.42
N SER A 36 10.53 3.25 -4.36
CA SER A 36 10.32 3.71 -5.73
C SER A 36 9.35 4.89 -5.80
N CYS A 37 8.29 4.93 -4.98
CA CYS A 37 7.38 6.07 -4.91
C CYS A 37 8.09 7.31 -4.35
N ARG A 38 8.93 7.14 -3.32
CA ARG A 38 9.65 8.25 -2.67
C ARG A 38 10.62 8.89 -3.64
N ASP A 39 11.41 8.06 -4.31
CA ASP A 39 12.43 8.50 -5.24
C ASP A 39 11.81 9.13 -6.50
N ALA A 40 10.53 8.83 -6.78
CA ALA A 40 9.73 9.47 -7.83
C ALA A 40 9.01 10.76 -7.38
N GLY A 41 9.25 11.26 -6.16
CA GLY A 41 8.64 12.51 -5.66
C GLY A 41 7.19 12.38 -5.20
N MET A 42 6.64 11.16 -5.14
CA MET A 42 5.27 10.93 -4.71
C MET A 42 5.08 11.26 -3.23
N ARG A 43 3.86 11.67 -2.89
CA ARG A 43 3.46 12.08 -1.54
C ARG A 43 2.90 10.94 -0.71
N ALA A 44 2.29 9.93 -1.33
CA ALA A 44 1.75 8.78 -0.63
C ALA A 44 1.51 7.57 -1.55
N VAL A 45 1.41 6.39 -0.92
CA VAL A 45 0.99 5.14 -1.57
C VAL A 45 0.11 4.32 -0.62
N LEU A 46 -0.94 3.68 -1.15
CA LEU A 46 -1.79 2.73 -0.43
C LEU A 46 -1.50 1.31 -0.87
N LEU A 47 -1.04 0.49 0.08
CA LEU A 47 -0.77 -0.92 -0.09
C LEU A 47 -2.08 -1.72 -0.03
N LYS A 48 -2.47 -2.35 -1.13
CA LYS A 48 -3.72 -3.10 -1.24
C LYS A 48 -3.47 -4.60 -1.40
N ASN A 49 -4.25 -5.40 -0.69
CA ASN A 49 -4.31 -6.85 -0.86
C ASN A 49 -5.77 -7.32 -0.96
N HIS A 50 -6.06 -8.42 -1.66
CA HIS A 50 -7.42 -8.95 -1.77
C HIS A 50 -7.85 -9.82 -0.58
N SER A 51 -6.87 -10.41 0.10
CA SER A 51 -7.05 -11.54 1.01
C SER A 51 -6.73 -11.20 2.46
N ALA A 52 -5.80 -10.27 2.70
CA ALA A 52 -5.30 -9.92 4.03
C ALA A 52 -5.35 -8.39 4.28
N PRO A 53 -5.52 -7.97 5.55
CA PRO A 53 -5.35 -6.56 5.92
C PRO A 53 -3.90 -6.12 5.74
N THR A 54 -3.69 -4.89 5.28
CA THR A 54 -2.34 -4.36 5.00
C THR A 54 -1.93 -3.24 5.96
N VAL A 55 -2.78 -2.88 6.94
CA VAL A 55 -2.53 -1.79 7.90
C VAL A 55 -1.21 -1.98 8.65
N LEU A 56 -0.96 -3.17 9.23
CA LEU A 56 0.27 -3.47 9.95
C LEU A 56 1.52 -3.41 9.05
N CYS A 57 1.41 -3.97 7.84
CA CYS A 57 2.50 -3.92 6.85
C CYS A 57 2.81 -2.47 6.46
N ALA A 58 1.79 -1.65 6.19
CA ALA A 58 1.96 -0.25 5.84
C ALA A 58 2.66 0.55 6.95
N ARG A 59 2.30 0.30 8.22
CA ARG A 59 2.98 0.93 9.37
C ARG A 59 4.46 0.57 9.43
N ALA A 60 4.79 -0.71 9.33
CA ALA A 60 6.19 -1.16 9.32
C ALA A 60 6.97 -0.57 8.14
N VAL A 61 6.38 -0.52 6.95
CA VAL A 61 7.04 0.02 5.75
C VAL A 61 7.24 1.54 5.84
N ALA A 62 6.30 2.27 6.44
CA ALA A 62 6.47 3.71 6.70
C ALA A 62 7.67 3.99 7.62
N GLU A 63 7.92 3.13 8.62
CA GLU A 63 9.10 3.23 9.49
C GLU A 63 10.40 2.91 8.74
N MET A 64 10.37 1.92 7.84
CA MET A 64 11.52 1.53 7.01
C MET A 64 11.86 2.57 5.94
N VAL A 65 10.89 3.36 5.47
CA VAL A 65 11.06 4.33 4.38
C VAL A 65 10.65 5.75 4.83
N PRO A 66 11.49 6.43 5.64
CA PRO A 66 11.24 7.80 6.04
C PRO A 66 11.04 8.72 4.83
N GLY A 67 10.11 9.67 4.96
CA GLY A 67 9.74 10.62 3.90
C GLY A 67 8.65 10.14 2.94
N MET A 68 8.25 8.87 2.99
CA MET A 68 7.09 8.36 2.26
C MET A 68 5.91 8.10 3.19
N ARG A 69 4.72 8.57 2.80
CA ARG A 69 3.48 8.22 3.52
C ARG A 69 2.89 6.94 2.95
N VAL A 70 2.89 5.89 3.76
CA VAL A 70 2.37 4.57 3.36
C VAL A 70 1.08 4.32 4.11
N PHE A 71 0.02 4.05 3.36
CA PHE A 71 -1.29 3.68 3.88
C PHE A 71 -1.55 2.20 3.64
N GLY A 72 -2.25 1.57 4.57
CA GLY A 72 -2.80 0.22 4.40
C GLY A 72 -4.31 0.29 4.34
N GLY A 73 -4.95 -0.86 4.16
CA GLY A 73 -6.39 -0.98 4.13
C GLY A 73 -6.86 -2.40 4.39
N LEU A 74 -8.18 -2.50 4.49
CA LEU A 74 -8.93 -3.74 4.59
C LEU A 74 -9.98 -3.71 3.48
N VAL A 75 -9.93 -4.69 2.57
CA VAL A 75 -11.01 -4.89 1.60
C VAL A 75 -11.99 -5.94 2.13
N LEU A 76 -13.27 -5.66 1.99
CA LEU A 76 -14.36 -6.50 2.51
C LEU A 76 -14.75 -7.62 1.55
N ASN A 77 -13.74 -8.38 1.11
CA ASN A 77 -13.92 -9.55 0.25
C ASN A 77 -14.36 -10.78 1.06
N ALA A 78 -14.63 -11.89 0.36
CA ALA A 78 -15.01 -13.16 0.98
C ALA A 78 -13.99 -13.67 2.01
N SER A 79 -12.70 -13.35 1.85
CA SER A 79 -11.64 -13.72 2.82
C SER A 79 -11.85 -13.14 4.22
N VAL A 80 -12.66 -12.08 4.35
CA VAL A 80 -13.01 -11.44 5.64
C VAL A 80 -14.52 -11.52 5.93
N GLY A 81 -15.24 -12.35 5.18
CA GLY A 81 -16.69 -12.60 5.35
C GLY A 81 -17.60 -11.63 4.61
N GLY A 82 -17.09 -10.82 3.68
CA GLY A 82 -17.89 -9.79 2.98
C GLY A 82 -18.03 -8.50 3.79
N ILE A 83 -19.18 -7.81 3.67
CA ILE A 83 -19.45 -6.58 4.43
C ILE A 83 -19.46 -6.90 5.93
N ASN A 84 -18.36 -6.59 6.61
CA ASN A 84 -18.10 -6.98 7.99
C ASN A 84 -17.67 -5.77 8.83
N PRO A 85 -18.61 -5.11 9.54
CA PRO A 85 -18.31 -3.95 10.38
C PRO A 85 -17.31 -4.23 11.50
N ALA A 86 -17.33 -5.44 12.08
CA ALA A 86 -16.39 -5.81 13.13
C ALA A 86 -14.95 -5.88 12.61
N ALA A 87 -14.75 -6.36 11.38
CA ALA A 87 -13.44 -6.35 10.73
C ALA A 87 -12.96 -4.92 10.43
N VAL A 88 -13.86 -4.02 10.00
CA VAL A 88 -13.53 -2.60 9.80
C VAL A 88 -13.10 -1.95 11.11
N GLU A 89 -13.85 -2.16 12.20
CA GLU A 89 -13.53 -1.58 13.51
C GLU A 89 -12.17 -2.07 14.01
N ALA A 90 -11.86 -3.36 13.84
CA ALA A 90 -10.57 -3.91 14.22
C ALA A 90 -9.41 -3.35 13.37
N ALA A 91 -9.65 -3.03 12.10
CA ALA A 91 -8.62 -2.47 11.21
C ALA A 91 -8.36 -0.97 11.43
N LEU A 92 -9.28 -0.24 12.08
CA LEU A 92 -9.15 1.18 12.40
C LEU A 92 -8.44 1.44 13.74
N ARG A 93 -8.24 0.41 14.57
CA ARG A 93 -7.62 0.49 15.90
C ARG A 93 -6.19 -0.01 15.89
#